data_AF-A0A2V8I5Z9-F1
#
_entry.id   AF-A0A2V8I5Z9-F1
#
_cell.length_a   1.000
_cell.length_b   1.000
_cell.length_c   1.000
_cell.angle_alpha   90.00
_cell.angle_beta   90.00
_cell.angle_gamma   90.00
#
_symmetry.space_group_name_H-M   'P 1'
#
loop_
_entity.id
_entity.type
_entity.pdbx_description
1 polymer ?
#
loop_
_entity_poly.entity_id
_entity_poly.type
_entity_poly.pdbx_seq_one_letter_code
_entity_poly.pdbx_strand_id
1 'polypeptide(L)'
;MGIRDLRRIFKGIVINPVAPDRVDYYDPGYLVIEGERIARLTLDDPQSEFPGAEFRDMNEKIILPGFVDTHVHLPQFAIMSVGKGQLLTWLNTYTYPEETRFADPQYAEKISTAFFDELIANGTTTAVIYCSIHEHATDIAFTAGRAKGVRAFIGKTMMDRNSPSELQEDSQDSIEASMRLFERWDNSDGGRLRYIFTPRYAASCSMSLMQRVGEIARATGAFVQSHLAENIDEVEWVHELFPGKASYAAVYDDAGVLGPRTLMAHCIHLSAKEIDLLAERAVKVAFCPYSNRALHSGAMPYRKLREAGISISLGTDIA
;
A
#
# COMPACT_ATOMS: atom_id res chain seq x y z
N MET A 1 -23.63 18.63 -29.57
CA MET A 1 -22.56 17.92 -30.31
C MET A 1 -21.76 17.18 -29.24
N GLY A 2 -22.21 15.97 -28.90
CA GLY A 2 -21.71 15.25 -27.73
C GLY A 2 -20.23 14.91 -27.90
N ILE A 3 -19.51 14.90 -26.78
CA ILE A 3 -18.15 14.38 -26.67
C ILE A 3 -18.15 13.03 -27.41
N ARG A 4 -17.59 12.98 -28.62
CA ARG A 4 -17.25 11.70 -29.23
C ARG A 4 -16.21 11.15 -28.27
N ASP A 5 -16.56 10.11 -27.51
CA ASP A 5 -15.64 9.49 -26.57
C ASP A 5 -14.30 9.28 -27.27
N LEU A 6 -13.25 9.91 -26.75
CA LEU A 6 -11.91 9.82 -27.30
C LEU A 6 -11.48 8.36 -27.21
N ARG A 7 -11.66 7.63 -28.30
CA ARG A 7 -11.26 6.25 -28.42
C ARG A 7 -9.79 6.20 -28.80
N ARG A 8 -9.05 5.36 -28.09
CA ARG A 8 -7.64 5.09 -28.35
C ARG A 8 -7.48 3.60 -28.61
N ILE A 9 -6.75 3.24 -29.63
CA ILE A 9 -6.44 1.85 -29.99
C ILE A 9 -4.94 1.68 -29.90
N PHE A 10 -4.49 0.73 -29.07
CA PHE A 10 -3.10 0.34 -29.00
C PHE A 10 -2.96 -1.04 -29.62
N LYS A 11 -2.04 -1.19 -30.58
CA LYS A 11 -1.67 -2.46 -31.20
C LYS A 11 -0.31 -2.90 -30.67
N GLY A 12 -0.16 -4.15 -30.30
CA GLY A 12 1.13 -4.74 -29.89
C GLY A 12 0.93 -6.11 -29.26
N ILE A 13 1.96 -6.66 -28.61
CA ILE A 13 1.77 -7.87 -27.80
C ILE A 13 1.06 -7.47 -26.52
N VAL A 14 -0.12 -8.04 -26.24
CA VAL A 14 -0.84 -7.78 -24.99
C VAL A 14 -0.86 -9.05 -24.15
N ILE A 15 -0.42 -8.94 -22.89
CA ILE A 15 -0.47 -10.04 -21.92
C ILE A 15 -1.33 -9.61 -20.73
N ASN A 16 -2.39 -10.37 -20.45
CA ASN A 16 -3.32 -10.09 -19.37
C ASN A 16 -3.39 -11.28 -18.39
N PRO A 17 -2.85 -11.17 -17.16
CA PRO A 17 -3.02 -12.20 -16.14
C PRO A 17 -4.49 -12.32 -15.73
N VAL A 18 -5.05 -13.52 -15.82
CA VAL A 18 -6.46 -13.81 -15.46
C VAL A 18 -6.60 -14.79 -14.30
N ALA A 19 -5.54 -15.52 -13.98
CA ALA A 19 -5.41 -16.37 -12.80
C ALA A 19 -3.93 -16.52 -12.42
N PRO A 20 -3.60 -17.04 -11.21
CA PRO A 20 -2.20 -17.21 -10.79
C PRO A 20 -1.33 -18.06 -11.73
N ASP A 21 -1.93 -18.96 -12.50
CA ASP A 21 -1.28 -19.88 -13.45
C ASP A 21 -1.74 -19.69 -14.90
N ARG A 22 -2.48 -18.60 -15.20
CA ARG A 22 -3.06 -18.35 -16.53
C ARG A 22 -2.94 -16.89 -16.95
N VAL A 23 -2.49 -16.70 -18.19
CA VAL A 23 -2.46 -15.41 -18.87
C VAL A 23 -3.19 -15.54 -20.20
N ASP A 24 -3.93 -14.50 -20.57
CA ASP A 24 -4.39 -14.32 -21.95
C ASP A 24 -3.28 -13.62 -22.74
N TYR A 25 -3.05 -14.08 -23.97
CA TYR A 25 -1.98 -13.62 -24.85
C TYR A 25 -2.54 -13.26 -26.22
N TYR A 26 -2.18 -12.07 -26.71
CA TYR A 26 -2.66 -11.53 -27.98
C TYR A 26 -1.49 -11.02 -28.82
N ASP A 27 -1.33 -11.50 -30.05
CA ASP A 27 -0.26 -11.09 -30.97
C ASP A 27 -0.71 -11.14 -32.47
N PRO A 28 -0.84 -9.98 -33.14
CA PRO A 28 -0.97 -8.66 -32.52
C PRO A 28 -2.28 -8.62 -31.71
N GLY A 29 -2.22 -8.09 -30.49
CA GLY A 29 -3.37 -7.71 -29.71
C GLY A 29 -3.74 -6.25 -29.91
N TYR A 30 -5.04 -5.97 -29.80
CA TYR A 30 -5.61 -4.64 -29.89
C TYR A 30 -6.33 -4.28 -28.59
N LEU A 31 -5.82 -3.28 -27.89
CA LEU A 31 -6.42 -2.71 -26.69
C LEU A 31 -7.19 -1.43 -27.07
N VAL A 32 -8.52 -1.50 -27.00
CA VAL A 32 -9.42 -0.37 -27.27
C VAL A 32 -9.81 0.27 -25.95
N ILE A 33 -9.49 1.55 -25.80
CA ILE A 33 -9.82 2.38 -24.63
C ILE A 33 -10.91 3.37 -25.03
N GLU A 34 -11.97 3.47 -24.22
CA GLU A 34 -13.02 4.48 -24.33
C GLU A 34 -13.04 5.31 -23.03
N GLY A 35 -12.75 6.61 -23.15
CA GLY A 35 -12.49 7.46 -21.99
C GLY A 35 -11.32 6.91 -21.17
N GLU A 36 -11.59 6.47 -19.94
CA GLU A 36 -10.61 5.91 -19.00
C GLU A 36 -10.74 4.39 -18.80
N ARG A 37 -11.61 3.71 -19.56
CA ARG A 37 -11.89 2.27 -19.40
C ARG A 37 -11.50 1.48 -20.63
N ILE A 38 -11.11 0.22 -20.41
CA ILE A 38 -10.94 -0.75 -21.47
C ILE A 38 -12.33 -1.09 -22.01
N ALA A 39 -12.55 -0.79 -23.30
CA ALA A 39 -13.78 -1.16 -24.01
C ALA A 39 -13.67 -2.57 -24.61
N ARG A 40 -12.50 -2.91 -25.14
CA ARG A 40 -12.27 -4.21 -25.78
C ARG A 40 -10.78 -4.59 -25.79
N LEU A 41 -10.51 -5.88 -25.61
CA LEU A 41 -9.23 -6.51 -25.93
C LEU A 41 -9.51 -7.62 -26.96
N THR A 42 -8.83 -7.61 -28.11
CA THR A 42 -9.15 -8.50 -29.25
C THR A 42 -7.92 -8.80 -30.12
N LEU A 43 -7.99 -9.87 -30.91
CA LEU A 43 -7.05 -10.19 -32.00
C LEU A 43 -7.44 -9.54 -33.33
N ASP A 44 -8.73 -9.20 -33.50
CA ASP A 44 -9.25 -8.62 -34.74
C ASP A 44 -8.95 -7.12 -34.80
N ASP A 45 -8.46 -6.63 -35.95
CA ASP A 45 -8.14 -5.22 -36.13
C ASP A 45 -9.40 -4.34 -36.05
N PRO A 46 -9.53 -3.51 -34.99
CA PRO A 46 -10.75 -2.77 -34.72
C PRO A 46 -10.79 -1.41 -35.44
N GLN A 47 -9.79 -1.04 -36.24
CA GLN A 47 -9.68 0.30 -36.83
C GLN A 47 -10.87 0.65 -37.73
N SER A 48 -11.38 -0.32 -38.49
CA SER A 48 -12.54 -0.11 -39.38
C SER A 48 -13.84 0.19 -38.60
N GLU A 49 -13.97 -0.33 -37.38
CA GLU A 49 -15.09 -0.06 -36.48
C GLU A 49 -14.98 1.32 -35.82
N PHE A 50 -13.76 1.87 -35.74
CA PHE A 50 -13.47 3.13 -35.06
C PHE A 50 -12.62 4.09 -35.92
N PRO A 51 -13.15 4.58 -37.07
CA PRO A 51 -12.39 5.36 -38.06
C PRO A 51 -11.88 6.73 -37.59
N GLY A 52 -12.16 7.13 -36.35
CA GLY A 52 -11.67 8.38 -35.73
C GLY A 52 -10.94 8.17 -34.41
N ALA A 53 -10.65 6.92 -34.03
CA ALA A 53 -9.86 6.64 -32.84
C ALA A 53 -8.38 6.98 -33.09
N GLU A 54 -7.70 7.46 -32.04
CA GLU A 54 -6.25 7.59 -32.08
C GLU A 54 -5.63 6.19 -32.10
N PHE A 55 -4.87 5.87 -33.14
CA PHE A 55 -4.21 4.58 -33.28
C PHE A 55 -2.72 4.68 -32.92
N ARG A 56 -2.24 3.81 -32.04
CA ARG A 56 -0.84 3.72 -31.64
C ARG A 56 -0.32 2.30 -31.87
N ASP A 57 0.62 2.17 -32.78
CA ASP A 57 1.32 0.91 -33.03
C ASP A 57 2.54 0.79 -32.09
N MET A 58 2.57 -0.30 -31.33
CA MET A 58 3.57 -0.63 -30.31
C MET A 58 4.26 -1.97 -30.62
N ASN A 59 4.36 -2.41 -31.88
CA ASN A 59 4.84 -3.74 -32.33
C ASN A 59 6.23 -4.22 -31.85
N GLU A 60 6.96 -3.45 -31.05
CA GLU A 60 8.23 -3.86 -30.41
C GLU A 60 8.14 -3.86 -28.88
N LYS A 61 6.93 -3.69 -28.34
CA LYS A 61 6.66 -3.59 -26.90
C LYS A 61 5.63 -4.61 -26.49
N ILE A 62 5.68 -4.95 -25.20
CA ILE A 62 4.65 -5.74 -24.52
C ILE A 62 3.81 -4.77 -23.69
N ILE A 63 2.50 -4.84 -23.88
CA ILE A 63 1.52 -4.11 -23.08
C ILE A 63 1.09 -5.03 -21.94
N LEU A 64 1.32 -4.57 -20.71
CA LEU A 64 0.93 -5.23 -19.46
C LEU A 64 -0.03 -4.33 -18.67
N PRO A 65 -0.89 -4.90 -17.81
CA PRO A 65 -1.51 -4.13 -16.74
C PRO A 65 -0.43 -3.42 -15.91
N GLY A 66 -0.73 -2.21 -15.45
CA GLY A 66 0.17 -1.50 -14.56
C GLY A 66 0.36 -2.25 -13.24
N PHE A 67 1.56 -2.18 -12.66
CA PHE A 67 1.88 -2.90 -11.44
C PHE A 67 1.14 -2.30 -10.23
N VAL A 68 0.88 -3.18 -9.26
CA VAL A 68 0.22 -2.86 -7.99
C VAL A 68 1.20 -3.13 -6.87
N ASP A 69 1.67 -2.06 -6.23
CA ASP A 69 2.50 -2.11 -5.03
C ASP A 69 1.61 -1.98 -3.80
N THR A 70 1.60 -3.00 -2.96
CA THR A 70 0.70 -3.04 -1.80
C THR A 70 1.36 -2.66 -0.49
N HIS A 71 2.65 -2.30 -0.50
CA HIS A 71 3.28 -1.78 0.71
C HIS A 71 4.54 -0.99 0.35
N VAL A 72 4.51 0.30 0.64
CA VAL A 72 5.64 1.21 0.40
C VAL A 72 5.60 2.41 1.36
N HIS A 73 6.76 2.86 1.81
CA HIS A 73 6.90 4.04 2.67
C HIS A 73 7.41 5.24 1.87
N LEU A 74 6.53 6.20 1.59
CA LEU A 74 6.92 7.42 0.87
C LEU A 74 8.04 8.19 1.59
N PRO A 75 8.00 8.40 2.92
CA PRO A 75 9.04 9.15 3.60
C PRO A 75 10.44 8.56 3.51
N GLN A 76 10.53 7.25 3.29
CA GLN A 76 11.78 6.52 3.27
C GLN A 76 12.41 6.49 1.87
N PHE A 77 11.74 7.05 0.86
CA PHE A 77 12.24 7.11 -0.52
C PHE A 77 13.65 7.72 -0.62
N ALA A 78 13.95 8.75 0.17
CA ALA A 78 15.25 9.42 0.16
C ALA A 78 16.39 8.59 0.78
N ILE A 79 16.06 7.55 1.55
CA ILE A 79 17.01 6.67 2.23
C ILE A 79 16.98 5.24 1.67
N MET A 80 16.31 5.01 0.55
CA MET A 80 16.28 3.70 -0.10
C MET A 80 17.71 3.16 -0.31
N SER A 81 17.94 1.90 0.06
CA SER A 81 19.26 1.25 0.01
C SER A 81 20.33 1.89 0.90
N VAL A 82 19.94 2.73 1.86
CA VAL A 82 20.83 3.31 2.88
C VAL A 82 20.66 2.54 4.18
N GLY A 83 21.79 2.20 4.79
CA GLY A 83 21.83 1.64 6.14
C GLY A 83 22.09 0.15 6.19
N LYS A 84 22.22 -0.34 7.43
CA LYS A 84 22.49 -1.74 7.78
C LYS A 84 21.83 -2.04 9.12
N GLY A 85 21.53 -3.30 9.37
CA GLY A 85 21.03 -3.78 10.66
C GLY A 85 19.69 -4.49 10.54
N GLN A 86 19.15 -4.87 11.68
CA GLN A 86 17.80 -5.43 11.80
C GLN A 86 16.77 -4.31 12.01
N LEU A 87 15.48 -4.64 11.84
CA LEU A 87 14.35 -3.70 11.84
C LEU A 87 14.44 -2.61 12.92
N LEU A 88 14.56 -2.95 14.20
CA LEU A 88 14.54 -1.96 15.29
C LEU A 88 15.75 -1.02 15.27
N THR A 89 16.94 -1.52 14.88
CA THR A 89 18.13 -0.67 14.70
C THR A 89 17.97 0.26 13.50
N TRP A 90 17.44 -0.27 12.39
CA TRP A 90 17.21 0.48 11.17
C TRP A 90 16.20 1.62 11.39
N LEU A 91 15.09 1.34 12.08
CA LEU A 91 14.09 2.34 12.46
C LEU A 91 14.70 3.53 13.21
N ASN A 92 15.46 3.25 14.26
CA ASN A 92 16.05 4.29 15.11
C ASN A 92 17.22 5.05 14.46
N THR A 93 17.95 4.39 13.56
CA THR A 93 19.19 4.97 12.99
C THR A 93 18.94 5.75 11.71
N TYR A 94 17.98 5.32 10.88
CA TYR A 94 17.77 5.87 9.54
C TYR A 94 16.33 6.36 9.34
N THR A 95 15.36 5.52 9.66
CA THR A 95 13.94 5.77 9.33
C THR A 95 13.35 6.95 10.08
N TYR A 96 13.43 6.95 11.42
CA TYR A 96 12.86 8.03 12.22
C TYR A 96 13.53 9.39 11.97
N PRO A 97 14.88 9.51 11.89
CA PRO A 97 15.52 10.76 11.50
C PRO A 97 15.03 11.31 10.16
N GLU A 98 14.80 10.43 9.18
CA GLU A 98 14.31 10.84 7.86
C GLU A 98 12.83 11.26 7.91
N GLU A 99 11.98 10.49 8.57
CA GLU A 99 10.55 10.78 8.71
C GLU A 99 10.27 12.10 9.45
N THR A 100 11.11 12.49 10.42
CA THR A 100 11.00 13.78 11.12
C THR A 100 11.16 14.97 10.17
N ARG A 101 11.90 14.82 9.06
CA ARG A 101 12.10 15.90 8.08
C ARG A 101 10.83 16.28 7.34
N PHE A 102 9.82 15.40 7.33
CA PHE A 102 8.51 15.67 6.77
C PHE A 102 7.66 16.63 7.60
N ALA A 103 8.17 17.13 8.74
CA ALA A 103 7.62 18.30 9.41
C ALA A 103 7.74 19.58 8.56
N ASP A 104 8.70 19.62 7.63
CA ASP A 104 8.86 20.72 6.66
C ASP A 104 8.01 20.43 5.40
N PRO A 105 6.98 21.25 5.11
CA PRO A 105 6.14 21.08 3.92
C PRO A 105 6.92 21.12 2.60
N GLN A 106 7.99 21.91 2.49
CA GLN A 106 8.78 21.99 1.26
C GLN A 106 9.55 20.70 1.01
N TYR A 107 10.06 20.09 2.09
CA TYR A 107 10.70 18.79 2.01
C TYR A 107 9.70 17.70 1.62
N ALA A 108 8.54 17.68 2.28
CA ALA A 108 7.46 16.75 1.97
C ALA A 108 7.01 16.84 0.50
N GLU A 109 6.87 18.04 -0.05
CA GLU A 109 6.50 18.26 -1.46
C GLU A 109 7.57 17.74 -2.42
N LYS A 110 8.84 18.08 -2.16
CA LYS A 110 9.97 17.63 -2.96
C LYS A 110 10.04 16.11 -3.04
N ILE A 111 10.00 15.43 -1.88
CA ILE A 111 10.12 13.96 -1.84
C ILE A 111 8.87 13.28 -2.38
N SER A 112 7.66 13.78 -2.06
CA SER A 112 6.42 13.21 -2.61
C SER A 112 6.39 13.27 -4.12
N THR A 113 6.80 14.41 -4.71
CA THR A 113 6.85 14.56 -6.18
C THR A 113 7.81 13.55 -6.80
N ALA A 114 9.03 13.45 -6.27
CA ALA A 114 10.04 12.51 -6.76
C ALA A 114 9.60 11.04 -6.60
N PHE A 115 8.97 10.71 -5.48
CA PHE A 115 8.45 9.37 -5.21
C PHE A 115 7.39 8.95 -6.25
N PHE A 116 6.39 9.78 -6.53
CA PHE A 116 5.37 9.43 -7.53
C PHE A 116 5.91 9.45 -8.97
N ASP A 117 6.91 10.28 -9.27
CA ASP A 117 7.64 10.18 -10.55
C ASP A 117 8.31 8.81 -10.70
N GLU A 118 9.00 8.34 -9.66
CA GLU A 118 9.68 7.05 -9.68
C GLU A 118 8.70 5.87 -9.74
N LEU A 119 7.56 5.93 -9.03
CA LEU A 119 6.51 4.90 -9.14
C LEU A 119 6.04 4.72 -10.59
N ILE A 120 5.72 5.82 -11.28
CA ILE A 120 5.28 5.79 -12.67
C ILE A 120 6.40 5.32 -13.60
N ALA A 121 7.63 5.79 -13.39
CA ALA A 121 8.79 5.40 -14.19
C ALA A 121 9.05 3.87 -14.12
N ASN A 122 8.73 3.23 -12.99
CA ASN A 122 8.85 1.79 -12.79
C ASN A 122 7.56 1.00 -13.12
N GLY A 123 6.54 1.66 -13.70
CA GLY A 123 5.30 1.01 -14.13
C GLY A 123 4.30 0.71 -13.01
N THR A 124 4.53 1.18 -11.79
CA THR A 124 3.58 1.08 -10.68
C THR A 124 2.49 2.13 -10.86
N THR A 125 1.26 1.66 -11.09
CA THR A 125 0.09 2.52 -11.33
C THR A 125 -0.89 2.54 -10.16
N THR A 126 -0.76 1.57 -9.25
CA THR A 126 -1.50 1.52 -7.99
C THR A 126 -0.53 1.28 -6.84
N ALA A 127 -0.64 2.09 -5.78
CA ALA A 127 0.21 1.95 -4.59
C ALA A 127 -0.58 2.05 -3.28
N VAL A 128 -0.14 1.33 -2.25
CA VAL A 128 -0.63 1.43 -0.87
C VAL A 128 0.52 1.96 0.00
N ILE A 129 0.36 3.19 0.47
CA ILE A 129 1.45 4.09 0.86
C ILE A 129 1.33 4.48 2.32
N TYR A 130 2.43 4.31 3.05
CA TYR A 130 2.66 4.91 4.36
C TYR A 130 3.26 6.31 4.18
N CYS A 131 2.67 7.31 4.83
CA CYS A 131 3.25 8.65 4.99
C CYS A 131 3.95 8.79 6.35
N SER A 132 4.44 9.98 6.68
CA SER A 132 4.89 10.29 8.05
C SER A 132 3.69 10.55 8.97
N ILE A 133 3.95 10.88 10.24
CA ILE A 133 2.88 11.27 11.17
C ILE A 133 2.25 12.62 10.83
N HIS A 134 2.91 13.46 10.02
CA HIS A 134 2.49 14.83 9.81
C HIS A 134 1.28 14.90 8.85
N GLU A 135 0.17 15.49 9.33
CA GLU A 135 -1.08 15.61 8.56
C GLU A 135 -0.85 16.30 7.19
N HIS A 136 -0.13 17.43 7.20
CA HIS A 136 0.14 18.20 5.99
C HIS A 136 0.98 17.42 4.97
N ALA A 137 1.92 16.59 5.41
CA ALA A 137 2.72 15.75 4.52
C ALA A 137 1.86 14.71 3.78
N THR A 138 0.85 14.17 4.46
CA THR A 138 -0.10 13.23 3.84
C THR A 138 -1.00 13.95 2.83
N ASP A 139 -1.46 15.17 3.13
CA ASP A 139 -2.23 16.01 2.21
C ASP A 139 -1.44 16.35 0.93
N ILE A 140 -0.15 16.67 1.08
CA ILE A 140 0.79 16.89 -0.01
C ILE A 140 0.96 15.62 -0.84
N ALA A 141 1.10 14.45 -0.21
CA ALA A 141 1.21 13.17 -0.91
C ALA A 141 -0.03 12.86 -1.76
N PHE A 142 -1.24 13.14 -1.25
CA PHE A 142 -2.46 13.02 -2.04
C PHE A 142 -2.49 13.97 -3.24
N THR A 143 -2.05 15.22 -3.06
CA THR A 143 -1.98 16.20 -4.14
C THR A 143 -0.98 15.76 -5.23
N ALA A 144 0.19 15.25 -4.84
CA ALA A 144 1.18 14.72 -5.75
C ALA A 144 0.68 13.47 -6.50
N GLY A 145 0.04 12.53 -5.79
CA GLY A 145 -0.56 11.34 -6.41
C GLY A 145 -1.67 11.67 -7.40
N ARG A 146 -2.54 12.66 -7.07
CA ARG A 146 -3.55 13.18 -8.00
C ARG A 146 -2.90 13.73 -9.26
N ALA A 147 -1.86 14.55 -9.12
CA ALA A 147 -1.18 15.19 -10.24
C ALA A 147 -0.52 14.18 -11.20
N LYS A 148 -0.02 13.06 -10.70
CA LYS A 148 0.52 11.97 -11.54
C LYS A 148 -0.56 11.07 -12.13
N GLY A 149 -1.80 11.20 -11.67
CA GLY A 149 -2.87 10.33 -12.10
C GLY A 149 -2.56 8.88 -11.75
N VAL A 150 -2.24 8.56 -10.48
CA VAL A 150 -2.19 7.18 -9.98
C VAL A 150 -3.47 6.77 -9.26
N ARG A 151 -3.67 5.47 -9.06
CA ARG A 151 -4.57 4.99 -8.01
C ARG A 151 -3.74 4.82 -6.73
N ALA A 152 -4.22 5.33 -5.60
CA ALA A 152 -3.45 5.23 -4.36
C ALA A 152 -4.33 5.09 -3.13
N PHE A 153 -3.84 4.31 -2.18
CA PHE A 153 -4.31 4.27 -0.79
C PHE A 153 -3.24 4.92 0.05
N ILE A 154 -3.50 6.13 0.57
CA ILE A 154 -2.48 6.91 1.27
C ILE A 154 -2.94 7.12 2.70
N GLY A 155 -2.05 6.83 3.65
CA GLY A 155 -2.37 6.90 5.07
C GLY A 155 -1.32 7.68 5.85
N LYS A 156 -1.79 8.61 6.67
CA LYS A 156 -0.99 9.25 7.71
C LYS A 156 -0.61 8.16 8.72
N THR A 157 0.68 7.99 8.96
CA THR A 157 1.15 7.02 9.96
C THR A 157 0.74 7.48 11.36
N MET A 158 0.30 6.56 12.20
CA MET A 158 -0.16 6.82 13.56
C MET A 158 0.75 6.13 14.57
N MET A 159 1.30 6.91 15.50
CA MET A 159 2.27 6.48 16.52
C MET A 159 2.07 7.32 17.78
N ASP A 160 1.62 6.72 18.89
CA ASP A 160 1.34 7.43 20.15
C ASP A 160 2.16 6.93 21.35
N ARG A 161 3.07 5.97 21.12
CA ARG A 161 4.02 5.49 22.12
C ARG A 161 5.27 4.90 21.47
N ASN A 162 6.32 4.70 22.28
CA ASN A 162 7.52 3.94 21.92
C ASN A 162 8.18 4.41 20.62
N SER A 163 8.09 5.70 20.33
CA SER A 163 8.73 6.38 19.21
C SER A 163 9.51 7.59 19.72
N PRO A 164 10.44 8.15 18.91
CA PRO A 164 11.08 9.42 19.25
C PRO A 164 10.05 10.51 19.52
N SER A 165 10.36 11.45 20.41
CA SER A 165 9.43 12.51 20.85
C SER A 165 8.87 13.35 19.70
N GLU A 166 9.66 13.54 18.65
CA GLU A 166 9.34 14.29 17.45
C GLU A 166 8.36 13.55 16.53
N LEU A 167 8.20 12.24 16.72
CA LEU A 167 7.31 11.37 15.96
C LEU A 167 6.25 10.68 16.83
N GLN A 168 6.12 11.08 18.09
CA GLN A 168 5.10 10.56 19.00
C GLN A 168 3.96 11.58 19.14
N GLU A 169 2.76 11.13 18.86
CA GLU A 169 1.54 11.94 18.89
C GLU A 169 0.71 11.65 20.14
N ASP A 170 -0.21 12.56 20.46
CA ASP A 170 -1.37 12.22 21.28
C ASP A 170 -2.37 11.38 20.47
N SER A 171 -2.99 10.39 21.09
CA SER A 171 -3.91 9.47 20.41
C SER A 171 -5.13 10.20 19.83
N GLN A 172 -5.68 11.19 20.54
CA GLN A 172 -6.85 11.94 20.11
C GLN A 172 -6.48 12.82 18.92
N ASP A 173 -5.38 13.56 19.00
CA ASP A 173 -4.90 14.41 17.90
C ASP A 173 -4.61 13.59 16.64
N SER A 174 -3.98 12.41 16.79
CA SER A 174 -3.68 11.50 15.68
C SER A 174 -4.96 10.99 15.01
N ILE A 175 -6.01 10.66 15.78
CA ILE A 175 -7.31 10.24 15.25
C ILE A 175 -8.02 11.40 14.54
N GLU A 176 -8.05 12.59 15.13
CA GLU A 176 -8.71 13.75 14.54
C GLU A 176 -8.06 14.18 13.22
N ALA A 177 -6.72 14.22 13.17
CA ALA A 177 -5.98 14.46 11.94
C ALA A 177 -6.27 13.41 10.86
N SER A 178 -6.31 12.14 11.26
CA SER A 178 -6.63 11.03 10.34
C SER A 178 -8.05 11.13 9.79
N MET A 179 -9.02 11.53 10.63
CA MET A 179 -10.40 11.75 10.20
C MET A 179 -10.54 12.93 9.24
N ARG A 180 -9.85 14.05 9.48
CA ARG A 180 -9.84 15.19 8.54
C ARG A 180 -9.30 14.79 7.16
N LEU A 181 -8.23 13.99 7.13
CA LEU A 181 -7.68 13.46 5.88
C LEU A 181 -8.63 12.46 5.22
N PHE A 182 -9.26 11.56 5.99
CA PHE A 182 -10.26 10.62 5.49
C PHE A 182 -11.44 11.34 4.83
N GLU A 183 -12.02 12.32 5.51
CA GLU A 183 -13.15 13.12 5.01
C GLU A 183 -12.79 13.92 3.76
N ARG A 184 -11.55 14.41 3.67
CA ARG A 184 -11.08 15.19 2.53
C ARG A 184 -10.78 14.33 1.30
N TRP A 185 -10.14 13.17 1.50
CA TRP A 185 -9.49 12.44 0.40
C TRP A 185 -10.09 11.09 0.07
N ASP A 186 -10.78 10.42 0.99
CA ASP A 186 -11.33 9.10 0.70
C ASP A 186 -12.34 9.17 -0.44
N ASN A 187 -12.19 8.24 -1.39
CA ASN A 187 -13.01 8.16 -2.59
C ASN A 187 -12.98 9.42 -3.49
N SER A 188 -11.93 10.25 -3.39
CA SER A 188 -11.71 11.39 -4.28
C SER A 188 -11.11 10.98 -5.64
N ASP A 189 -11.05 11.92 -6.59
CA ASP A 189 -10.53 11.68 -7.96
C ASP A 189 -11.23 10.50 -8.66
N GLY A 190 -12.56 10.48 -8.64
CA GLY A 190 -13.34 9.36 -9.22
C GLY A 190 -13.12 8.02 -8.51
N GLY A 191 -12.75 8.04 -7.23
CA GLY A 191 -12.44 6.86 -6.43
C GLY A 191 -11.04 6.28 -6.69
N ARG A 192 -10.15 7.02 -7.36
CA ARG A 192 -8.76 6.62 -7.58
C ARG A 192 -7.88 6.87 -6.36
N LEU A 193 -8.22 7.88 -5.56
CA LEU A 193 -7.53 8.17 -4.32
C LEU A 193 -8.41 7.75 -3.14
N ARG A 194 -7.82 6.98 -2.22
CA ARG A 194 -8.46 6.42 -1.04
C ARG A 194 -7.62 6.73 0.18
N TYR A 195 -8.28 6.99 1.31
CA TYR A 195 -7.58 7.07 2.59
C TYR A 195 -7.55 5.69 3.24
N ILE A 196 -6.43 5.38 3.90
CA ILE A 196 -6.22 4.14 4.63
C ILE A 196 -5.69 4.46 6.03
N PHE A 197 -6.38 4.01 7.07
CA PHE A 197 -5.93 4.22 8.45
C PHE A 197 -4.66 3.40 8.68
N THR A 198 -3.64 4.03 9.26
CA THR A 198 -2.27 3.49 9.24
C THR A 198 -1.64 3.52 10.63
N PRO A 199 -2.15 2.74 11.61
CA PRO A 199 -1.37 2.43 12.80
C PRO A 199 -0.07 1.76 12.34
N ARG A 200 1.10 2.34 12.67
CA ARG A 200 2.36 1.90 12.07
C ARG A 200 2.59 0.41 12.29
N TYR A 201 2.65 0.01 13.55
CA TYR A 201 2.77 -1.36 14.05
C TYR A 201 2.39 -1.37 15.54
N ALA A 202 2.12 -2.53 16.13
CA ALA A 202 1.50 -2.56 17.47
C ALA A 202 2.42 -2.01 18.57
N ALA A 203 3.75 -2.09 18.41
CA ALA A 203 4.65 -1.57 19.44
C ALA A 203 4.55 -0.04 19.57
N SER A 204 4.29 0.68 18.48
CA SER A 204 4.16 2.15 18.49
C SER A 204 2.75 2.68 18.72
N CYS A 205 1.76 1.80 18.93
CA CYS A 205 0.36 2.18 19.08
C CYS A 205 -0.21 1.65 20.40
N SER A 206 -0.87 2.51 21.18
CA SER A 206 -1.65 2.10 22.32
C SER A 206 -2.84 1.23 21.88
N MET A 207 -3.30 0.36 22.78
CA MET A 207 -4.52 -0.42 22.53
C MET A 207 -5.73 0.49 22.28
N SER A 208 -5.83 1.61 23.00
CA SER A 208 -6.91 2.60 22.82
C SER A 208 -6.90 3.23 21.43
N LEU A 209 -5.73 3.59 20.91
CA LEU A 209 -5.60 4.12 19.55
C LEU A 209 -6.05 3.09 18.51
N MET A 210 -5.55 1.86 18.63
CA MET A 210 -5.92 0.78 17.70
C MET A 210 -7.41 0.42 17.78
N GLN A 211 -8.00 0.40 18.98
CA GLN A 211 -9.44 0.18 19.18
C GLN A 211 -10.26 1.26 18.48
N ARG A 212 -9.84 2.52 18.60
CA ARG A 212 -10.50 3.64 17.93
C ARG A 212 -10.44 3.53 16.41
N VAL A 213 -9.28 3.13 15.87
CA VAL A 213 -9.14 2.81 14.43
C VAL A 213 -10.08 1.68 14.02
N GLY A 214 -10.15 0.60 14.80
CA GLY A 214 -11.05 -0.52 14.53
C GLY A 214 -12.53 -0.13 14.54
N GLU A 215 -12.96 0.70 15.50
CA GLU A 215 -14.31 1.27 15.55
C GLU A 215 -14.63 2.08 14.30
N ILE A 216 -13.73 2.99 13.90
CA ILE A 216 -13.91 3.82 12.70
C ILE A 216 -13.97 2.97 11.44
N ALA A 217 -13.08 1.99 11.30
CA ALA A 217 -13.04 1.10 10.15
C ALA A 217 -14.33 0.27 10.02
N ARG A 218 -14.87 -0.24 11.13
CA ARG A 218 -16.17 -0.95 11.12
C ARG A 218 -17.33 -0.02 10.81
N ALA A 219 -17.35 1.20 11.36
CA ALA A 219 -18.44 2.15 11.17
C ALA A 219 -18.50 2.72 9.75
N THR A 220 -17.35 2.92 9.10
CA THR A 220 -17.25 3.62 7.81
C THR A 220 -16.91 2.69 6.64
N GLY A 221 -16.44 1.47 6.91
CA GLY A 221 -15.88 0.59 5.87
C GLY A 221 -14.53 1.07 5.34
N ALA A 222 -13.81 1.90 6.10
CA ALA A 222 -12.48 2.36 5.74
C ALA A 222 -11.47 1.21 5.68
N PHE A 223 -10.40 1.40 4.91
CA PHE A 223 -9.27 0.48 4.86
C PHE A 223 -8.33 0.71 6.05
N VAL A 224 -7.61 -0.34 6.43
CA VAL A 224 -6.54 -0.28 7.43
C VAL A 224 -5.28 -0.97 6.91
N GLN A 225 -4.11 -0.43 7.20
CA GLN A 225 -2.82 -1.08 6.97
C GLN A 225 -1.95 -1.05 8.23
N SER A 226 -1.18 -2.11 8.47
CA SER A 226 -0.15 -2.15 9.53
C SER A 226 0.95 -3.16 9.18
N HIS A 227 2.02 -3.21 9.97
CA HIS A 227 3.02 -4.29 9.92
C HIS A 227 2.59 -5.43 10.85
N LEU A 228 2.98 -6.66 10.55
CA LEU A 228 2.69 -7.81 11.41
C LEU A 228 3.80 -8.85 11.33
N ALA A 229 4.38 -9.18 12.49
CA ALA A 229 5.31 -10.28 12.68
C ALA A 229 6.45 -10.30 11.64
N GLU A 230 7.12 -9.17 11.45
CA GLU A 230 8.21 -9.03 10.49
C GLU A 230 9.50 -9.59 11.07
N ASN A 231 9.87 -9.20 12.30
CA ASN A 231 11.12 -9.57 12.93
C ASN A 231 10.86 -10.31 14.28
N ILE A 232 11.76 -11.21 14.68
CA ILE A 232 11.61 -11.98 15.93
C ILE A 232 11.64 -11.05 17.15
N ASP A 233 12.59 -10.11 17.20
CA ASP A 233 12.73 -9.15 18.31
C ASP A 233 11.49 -8.23 18.39
N GLU A 234 10.89 -7.91 17.23
CA GLU A 234 9.63 -7.17 17.16
C GLU A 234 8.46 -7.98 17.76
N VAL A 235 8.34 -9.26 17.39
CA VAL A 235 7.30 -10.16 17.93
C VAL A 235 7.42 -10.31 19.45
N GLU A 236 8.64 -10.52 19.95
CA GLU A 236 8.91 -10.61 21.38
C GLU A 236 8.55 -9.32 22.11
N TRP A 237 8.96 -8.17 21.58
CA TRP A 237 8.66 -6.87 22.16
C TRP A 237 7.15 -6.57 22.20
N VAL A 238 6.41 -6.92 21.15
CA VAL A 238 4.94 -6.79 21.16
C VAL A 238 4.32 -7.70 22.23
N HIS A 239 4.85 -8.90 22.44
CA HIS A 239 4.39 -9.78 23.50
C HIS A 239 4.58 -9.18 24.90
N GLU A 240 5.69 -8.49 25.14
CA GLU A 240 5.97 -7.77 26.39
C GLU A 240 5.05 -6.57 26.59
N LEU A 241 4.79 -5.80 25.52
CA LEU A 241 3.98 -4.58 25.57
C LEU A 241 2.47 -4.84 25.71
N PHE A 242 2.01 -6.04 25.39
CA PHE A 242 0.60 -6.43 25.49
C PHE A 242 0.43 -7.74 26.27
N PRO A 243 0.73 -7.73 27.57
CA PRO A 243 0.62 -8.93 28.39
C PRO A 243 -0.83 -9.45 28.39
N GLY A 244 -0.97 -10.76 28.25
CA GLY A 244 -2.29 -11.43 28.19
C GLY A 244 -2.90 -11.52 26.78
N LYS A 245 -2.27 -10.95 25.75
CA LYS A 245 -2.65 -11.23 24.36
C LYS A 245 -2.02 -12.54 23.89
N ALA A 246 -2.80 -13.31 23.13
CA ALA A 246 -2.41 -14.66 22.72
C ALA A 246 -1.26 -14.67 21.71
N SER A 247 -1.13 -13.60 20.92
CA SER A 247 -0.10 -13.43 19.89
C SER A 247 -0.09 -11.98 19.39
N TYR A 248 0.81 -11.64 18.47
CA TYR A 248 0.83 -10.34 17.79
C TYR A 248 -0.48 -10.11 17.02
N ALA A 249 -0.92 -11.06 16.19
CA ALA A 249 -2.18 -10.88 15.45
C ALA A 249 -3.40 -10.69 16.38
N ALA A 250 -3.41 -11.34 17.55
CA ALA A 250 -4.48 -11.17 18.54
C ALA A 250 -4.54 -9.75 19.13
N VAL A 251 -3.43 -9.00 19.16
CA VAL A 251 -3.44 -7.58 19.55
C VAL A 251 -4.35 -6.78 18.61
N TYR A 252 -4.21 -6.99 17.30
CA TYR A 252 -5.05 -6.32 16.30
C TYR A 252 -6.48 -6.86 16.26
N ASP A 253 -6.68 -8.16 16.49
CA ASP A 253 -8.03 -8.74 16.52
C ASP A 253 -8.85 -8.18 17.69
N ASP A 254 -8.25 -8.11 18.87
CA ASP A 254 -8.90 -7.58 20.07
C ASP A 254 -9.15 -6.06 19.97
N ALA A 255 -8.32 -5.34 19.20
CA ALA A 255 -8.59 -3.96 18.82
C ALA A 255 -9.70 -3.83 17.76
N GLY A 256 -10.09 -4.95 17.14
CA GLY A 256 -11.05 -5.01 16.05
C GLY A 256 -10.56 -4.33 14.77
N VAL A 257 -9.24 -4.35 14.55
CA VAL A 257 -8.54 -3.85 13.36
C VAL A 257 -8.53 -4.90 12.24
N LEU A 258 -8.50 -6.19 12.57
CA LEU A 258 -8.47 -7.26 11.57
C LEU A 258 -9.82 -7.40 10.86
N GLY A 259 -9.79 -7.47 9.53
CA GLY A 259 -10.98 -7.61 8.72
C GLY A 259 -10.70 -7.63 7.21
N PRO A 260 -11.77 -7.68 6.38
CA PRO A 260 -11.65 -7.80 4.93
C PRO A 260 -11.10 -6.56 4.23
N ARG A 261 -10.89 -5.44 4.94
CA ARG A 261 -10.26 -4.23 4.39
C ARG A 261 -8.93 -3.92 5.07
N THR A 262 -8.32 -4.92 5.69
CA THR A 262 -7.07 -4.81 6.41
C THR A 262 -5.95 -5.48 5.63
N LEU A 263 -4.84 -4.75 5.48
CA LEU A 263 -3.62 -5.20 4.84
C LEU A 263 -2.49 -5.25 5.85
N MET A 264 -1.86 -6.41 6.00
CA MET A 264 -0.74 -6.63 6.92
C MET A 264 0.53 -6.91 6.14
N ALA A 265 1.57 -6.10 6.37
CA ALA A 265 2.86 -6.29 5.73
C ALA A 265 3.67 -7.40 6.39
N HIS A 266 4.53 -8.05 5.60
CA HIS A 266 5.52 -9.06 5.98
C HIS A 266 4.97 -10.42 6.40
N CYS A 267 4.30 -10.51 7.55
CA CYS A 267 3.68 -11.75 8.05
C CYS A 267 4.64 -12.96 8.03
N ILE A 268 5.88 -12.76 8.51
CA ILE A 268 6.96 -13.76 8.42
C ILE A 268 6.86 -14.75 9.57
N HIS A 269 6.84 -14.26 10.81
CA HIS A 269 6.93 -15.07 12.02
C HIS A 269 5.56 -15.36 12.62
N LEU A 270 4.64 -15.84 11.79
CA LEU A 270 3.29 -16.20 12.22
C LEU A 270 3.23 -17.64 12.75
N SER A 271 2.55 -17.82 13.87
CA SER A 271 2.12 -19.15 14.32
C SER A 271 0.97 -19.70 13.47
N ALA A 272 0.71 -21.01 13.53
CA ALA A 272 -0.40 -21.62 12.80
C ALA A 272 -1.76 -21.01 13.19
N LYS A 273 -1.97 -20.71 14.48
CA LYS A 273 -3.20 -20.08 14.98
C LYS A 273 -3.38 -18.66 14.45
N GLU A 274 -2.28 -17.93 14.24
CA GLU A 274 -2.35 -16.60 13.64
C GLU A 274 -2.71 -16.67 12.15
N ILE A 275 -2.16 -17.65 11.42
CA ILE A 275 -2.55 -17.89 10.03
C ILE A 275 -4.06 -18.18 9.95
N ASP A 276 -4.58 -19.06 10.80
CA ASP A 276 -6.00 -19.38 10.86
C ASP A 276 -6.86 -18.14 11.17
N LEU A 277 -6.42 -17.31 12.13
CA LEU A 277 -7.08 -16.06 12.51
C LEU A 277 -7.12 -15.06 11.35
N LEU A 278 -5.99 -14.85 10.65
CA LEU A 278 -5.92 -13.96 9.51
C LEU A 278 -6.83 -14.43 8.37
N ALA A 279 -6.93 -15.74 8.14
CA ALA A 279 -7.84 -16.33 7.16
C ALA A 279 -9.31 -16.12 7.56
N GLU A 280 -9.67 -16.38 8.83
CA GLU A 280 -11.02 -16.18 9.35
C GLU A 280 -11.48 -14.72 9.22
N ARG A 281 -10.58 -13.76 9.46
CA ARG A 281 -10.84 -12.32 9.33
C ARG A 281 -10.72 -11.81 7.88
N ALA A 282 -10.37 -12.67 6.93
CA ALA A 282 -10.14 -12.35 5.53
C ALA A 282 -9.12 -11.21 5.34
N VAL A 283 -8.07 -11.18 6.16
CA VAL A 283 -6.97 -10.20 6.06
C VAL A 283 -6.16 -10.44 4.78
N LYS A 284 -5.59 -9.36 4.24
CA LYS A 284 -4.70 -9.39 3.08
C LYS A 284 -3.27 -9.26 3.56
N VAL A 285 -2.33 -9.90 2.86
CA VAL A 285 -0.91 -9.86 3.21
C VAL A 285 -0.10 -9.23 2.08
N ALA A 286 0.72 -8.24 2.42
CA ALA A 286 1.74 -7.70 1.51
C ALA A 286 3.06 -8.43 1.74
N PHE A 287 3.52 -9.17 0.73
CA PHE A 287 4.81 -9.85 0.74
C PHE A 287 5.91 -8.92 0.22
N CYS A 288 6.87 -8.61 1.08
CA CYS A 288 7.97 -7.65 0.82
C CYS A 288 9.33 -8.37 0.73
N PRO A 289 9.58 -9.21 -0.30
CA PRO A 289 10.76 -10.09 -0.34
C PRO A 289 12.10 -9.35 -0.28
N TYR A 290 12.18 -8.15 -0.84
CA TYR A 290 13.41 -7.35 -0.84
C TYR A 290 13.78 -6.91 0.57
N SER A 291 12.87 -6.22 1.25
CA SER A 291 13.04 -5.78 2.64
C SER A 291 13.28 -6.94 3.60
N ASN A 292 12.49 -8.01 3.49
CA ASN A 292 12.66 -9.22 4.30
C ASN A 292 14.10 -9.78 4.25
N ARG A 293 14.74 -9.68 3.08
CA ARG A 293 16.14 -10.07 2.89
C ARG A 293 17.10 -9.00 3.39
N ALA A 294 16.87 -7.73 3.07
CA ALA A 294 17.76 -6.61 3.41
C ALA A 294 17.91 -6.44 4.94
N LEU A 295 16.81 -6.56 5.67
CA LEU A 295 16.74 -6.43 7.12
C LEU A 295 16.97 -7.75 7.87
N HIS A 296 17.26 -8.84 7.15
CA HIS A 296 17.45 -10.18 7.71
C HIS A 296 16.24 -10.67 8.52
N SER A 297 15.04 -10.21 8.17
CA SER A 297 13.78 -10.49 8.86
C SER A 297 13.38 -11.96 8.74
N GLY A 298 13.55 -12.57 7.55
CA GLY A 298 13.32 -14.00 7.33
C GLY A 298 12.56 -14.32 6.05
N ALA A 299 12.03 -15.54 5.95
CA ALA A 299 11.28 -16.02 4.79
C ALA A 299 9.81 -16.19 5.13
N MET A 300 8.93 -15.41 4.48
CA MET A 300 7.49 -15.52 4.66
C MET A 300 7.01 -16.95 4.31
N PRO A 301 6.14 -17.59 5.12
CA PRO A 301 5.64 -18.93 4.88
C PRO A 301 4.57 -18.96 3.77
N TYR A 302 4.93 -18.51 2.55
CA TYR A 302 4.03 -18.26 1.42
C TYR A 302 3.05 -19.41 1.13
N ARG A 303 3.54 -20.66 1.10
CA ARG A 303 2.68 -21.83 0.81
C ARG A 303 1.60 -22.01 1.86
N LYS A 304 1.95 -21.87 3.15
CA LYS A 304 0.99 -22.02 4.26
C LYS A 304 -0.09 -20.93 4.21
N LEU A 305 0.31 -19.68 4.00
CA LEU A 305 -0.62 -18.55 3.87
C LEU A 305 -1.57 -18.74 2.68
N ARG A 306 -1.03 -19.15 1.52
CA ARG A 306 -1.83 -19.39 0.32
C ARG A 306 -2.77 -20.59 0.49
N GLU A 307 -2.32 -21.67 1.13
CA GLU A 307 -3.15 -22.86 1.44
C GLU A 307 -4.27 -22.54 2.43
N ALA A 308 -4.05 -21.59 3.35
CA ALA A 308 -5.09 -21.05 4.23
C ALA A 308 -6.07 -20.10 3.52
N GLY A 309 -5.89 -19.84 2.21
CA GLY A 309 -6.76 -18.96 1.44
C GLY A 309 -6.51 -17.46 1.62
N ILE A 310 -5.40 -17.07 2.25
CA ILE A 310 -5.04 -15.67 2.44
C ILE A 310 -4.63 -15.06 1.10
N SER A 311 -5.19 -13.88 0.80
CA SER A 311 -4.81 -13.11 -0.39
C SER A 311 -3.46 -12.45 -0.16
N ILE A 312 -2.50 -12.76 -1.03
CA ILE A 312 -1.13 -12.27 -0.95
C ILE A 312 -0.83 -11.40 -2.18
N SER A 313 -0.33 -10.19 -1.93
CA SER A 313 0.15 -9.25 -2.94
C SER A 313 1.64 -8.93 -2.72
N LEU A 314 2.26 -8.21 -3.66
CA LEU A 314 3.65 -7.79 -3.53
C LEU A 314 3.74 -6.37 -2.97
N GLY A 315 4.70 -6.15 -2.09
CA GLY A 315 5.11 -4.84 -1.60
C GLY A 315 6.57 -4.59 -1.97
N THR A 316 6.92 -3.37 -2.37
CA THR A 316 8.34 -3.02 -2.55
C THR A 316 9.04 -2.86 -1.20
N ASP A 317 8.34 -2.26 -0.24
CA ASP A 317 8.87 -1.84 1.05
C ASP A 317 10.23 -1.18 0.93
N ILE A 318 10.26 -0.04 0.23
CA ILE A 318 11.50 0.71 0.01
C ILE A 318 12.14 1.07 1.36
N ALA A 319 13.25 0.41 1.66
CA ALA A 319 14.00 0.50 2.91
C ALA A 319 15.50 0.75 2.64
#